data_AF-A0A925P9K7-F1
#
_entry.id   AF-A0A925P9K7-F1
#
_cell.length_a   1.000
_cell.length_b   1.000
_cell.length_c   1.000
_cell.angle_alpha   90.00
_cell.angle_beta   90.00
_cell.angle_gamma   90.00
#
_symmetry.space_group_name_H-M   'P 1'
#
loop_
_entity.id
_entity.type
_entity.pdbx_description
1 polymer ?
#
loop_
_entity_poly.entity_id
_entity_poly.type
_entity_poly.pdbx_seq_one_letter_code
_entity_poly.pdbx_strand_id
1 'polypeptide(L)'
;MPPQAGHPHLTSPAPHQNSPLARSSRHAHPSHRSLKVSARAEVHIPAGRATFTTPLTANLRFAVAIETARPADFPGATPADQLAAFRTAILAIPKPSRPADAPTTAVYTTRRGDRLRLTRSQDIATYPVTVNDAPVEYALFPRIENPWIYQPAGSKTLVLRSPDRRETLDLANWTRTTVIGPTDVTAPVFTKVPANFTVTPTHPQPVVTYNASALDAIDGPVSVTFYPPSGSVFTPGTTTVVTATAADSSLNTTTATFTVTVLPYPTPPAPAAPWTVQNIGAQPLTAGTARHDVANRVMLVTGTGGTSGTGASGDIWSGTSEGFTFVSRPWSGDGVFTARVWSFSATDTGAKAGLMFRETSATGAKNSVIYLTPGGSAIFQNKTSTSGGVTTSTTTGRVLHEWIRLVRAGNTFTGFYSDDGVTWAQQGAAVTHNLTGTALAVGLAVAPRTGGQTASAIFDHLTLHAPLDTWRLANFGTDQNTGPAADLADPDFDSAPNLLEYALGTLPTDPASVSLPSPQVSGLSPQPLFLQLTFLRARSDLTYTVEATSDLAAPSPWPAIATNPGTVGQSVTVTDTVDLPAANPPRRFLRLRVVAP
;
A
#
# COMPACT_ATOMS: atom_id res chain seq x y z
N MET A 1 81.72 37.81 51.08
CA MET A 1 80.90 36.81 51.79
C MET A 1 80.90 35.53 50.95
N PRO A 2 81.56 34.46 51.42
CA PRO A 2 81.65 33.12 50.78
C PRO A 2 80.35 32.31 51.09
N PRO A 3 80.18 31.01 50.72
CA PRO A 3 81.12 29.98 50.21
C PRO A 3 80.67 29.29 48.89
N GLN A 4 81.53 28.65 48.07
CA GLN A 4 82.34 27.42 48.27
C GLN A 4 81.47 26.19 48.61
N ALA A 5 81.67 24.96 48.13
CA ALA A 5 82.71 24.28 47.33
C ALA A 5 82.20 22.85 46.98
N GLY A 6 82.92 22.13 46.09
CA GLY A 6 82.98 20.65 46.15
C GLY A 6 82.93 19.84 44.85
N HIS A 7 84.08 19.63 44.21
CA HIS A 7 84.42 18.42 43.39
C HIS A 7 84.78 17.22 44.33
N PRO A 8 85.24 15.99 43.91
CA PRO A 8 85.40 15.29 42.61
C PRO A 8 85.08 13.73 42.64
N HIS A 9 85.51 12.99 41.58
CA HIS A 9 85.84 11.53 41.45
C HIS A 9 84.73 10.52 41.05
N LEU A 10 84.76 9.91 39.83
CA LEU A 10 85.51 8.69 39.37
C LEU A 10 85.12 7.41 40.15
N THR A 11 84.42 6.42 39.56
CA THR A 11 84.99 5.22 38.89
C THR A 11 84.01 4.46 37.93
N SER A 12 84.58 3.76 36.94
CA SER A 12 84.04 2.89 35.84
C SER A 12 83.49 1.51 36.32
N PRO A 13 83.01 0.50 35.50
CA PRO A 13 82.55 0.40 34.08
C PRO A 13 81.19 -0.36 33.82
N ALA A 14 80.59 -0.13 32.62
CA ALA A 14 79.90 -1.00 31.61
C ALA A 14 78.94 -2.19 31.98
N PRO A 15 78.11 -2.76 31.05
CA PRO A 15 77.64 -2.30 29.72
C PRO A 15 76.11 -2.47 29.45
N HIS A 16 75.67 -2.01 28.25
CA HIS A 16 74.67 -2.59 27.33
C HIS A 16 73.41 -1.77 26.93
N GLN A 17 73.45 -1.43 25.63
CA GLN A 17 72.41 -1.50 24.58
C GLN A 17 71.44 -0.34 24.29
N ASN A 18 71.68 0.22 23.08
CA ASN A 18 70.77 0.44 21.95
C ASN A 18 69.77 1.61 21.91
N SER A 19 70.12 2.53 20.99
CA SER A 19 69.32 3.05 19.86
C SER A 19 68.82 4.51 19.94
N PRO A 20 69.19 5.37 18.96
CA PRO A 20 68.84 6.78 18.94
C PRO A 20 67.63 7.13 18.07
N LEU A 21 67.05 8.26 18.45
CA LEU A 21 65.92 9.01 17.89
C LEU A 21 66.21 9.60 16.50
N ALA A 22 65.17 9.70 15.69
CA ALA A 22 65.15 10.49 14.44
C ALA A 22 64.24 11.72 14.58
N ARG A 23 64.71 12.87 14.10
CA ARG A 23 63.89 14.05 13.78
C ARG A 23 64.39 14.70 12.49
N SER A 24 63.41 15.24 11.73
CA SER A 24 63.45 16.50 10.96
C SER A 24 63.64 16.47 9.42
N SER A 25 62.56 16.80 8.68
CA SER A 25 62.34 18.08 7.92
C SER A 25 61.81 18.02 6.47
N ARG A 26 60.72 18.80 6.29
CA ARG A 26 60.33 19.80 5.25
C ARG A 26 60.03 19.46 3.78
N HIS A 27 58.98 20.16 3.33
CA HIS A 27 58.35 20.32 2.00
C HIS A 27 59.24 20.89 0.88
N ALA A 28 58.95 20.50 -0.38
CA ALA A 28 58.62 21.40 -1.51
C ALA A 28 58.24 20.61 -2.80
N HIS A 29 57.23 21.07 -3.54
CA HIS A 29 56.86 20.65 -4.91
C HIS A 29 57.43 21.66 -5.93
N PRO A 30 57.84 21.29 -7.18
CA PRO A 30 56.91 20.91 -8.27
C PRO A 30 57.49 19.86 -9.27
N SER A 31 56.78 18.85 -9.74
CA SER A 31 55.87 18.91 -10.90
C SER A 31 55.26 17.52 -11.10
N HIS A 32 53.96 17.36 -10.85
CA HIS A 32 53.28 16.07 -10.95
C HIS A 32 52.47 15.96 -12.24
N ARG A 33 53.03 15.27 -13.24
CA ARG A 33 52.21 14.53 -14.22
C ARG A 33 52.13 13.08 -13.74
N SER A 34 51.11 12.78 -12.94
CA SER A 34 50.82 11.44 -12.44
C SER A 34 50.00 10.68 -13.49
N LEU A 35 50.51 9.56 -14.02
CA LEU A 35 49.73 8.63 -14.82
C LEU A 35 48.84 7.80 -13.87
N LYS A 36 47.52 7.80 -14.10
CA LYS A 36 46.53 6.99 -13.34
C LYS A 36 45.79 6.07 -14.30
N VAL A 37 45.79 4.76 -14.02
CA VAL A 37 45.00 3.73 -14.71
C VAL A 37 44.24 2.93 -13.67
N SER A 38 42.96 2.65 -13.94
CA SER A 38 42.09 1.79 -13.12
C SER A 38 41.90 0.43 -13.81
N ALA A 39 41.96 -0.67 -13.05
CA ALA A 39 41.75 -2.03 -13.55
C ALA A 39 40.27 -2.45 -13.47
N ARG A 40 39.84 -3.24 -14.45
CA ARG A 40 38.47 -3.76 -14.60
C ARG A 40 38.25 -4.94 -13.64
N ALA A 41 37.26 -4.85 -12.75
CA ALA A 41 36.70 -6.01 -12.06
C ALA A 41 35.36 -6.37 -12.72
N GLU A 42 35.36 -7.41 -13.57
CA GLU A 42 34.14 -8.13 -13.91
C GLU A 42 34.01 -9.33 -12.96
N VAL A 43 32.94 -9.32 -12.16
CA VAL A 43 32.47 -10.52 -11.47
C VAL A 43 31.62 -11.28 -12.47
N HIS A 44 32.18 -12.36 -13.03
CA HIS A 44 31.40 -13.36 -13.74
C HIS A 44 30.77 -14.26 -12.67
N ILE A 45 29.45 -14.26 -12.56
CA ILE A 45 28.71 -15.21 -11.71
C ILE A 45 28.46 -16.46 -12.56
N PRO A 46 29.09 -17.62 -12.28
CA PRO A 46 28.68 -18.86 -12.92
C PRO A 46 27.27 -19.21 -12.45
N ALA A 47 26.40 -19.60 -13.38
CA ALA A 47 25.09 -20.12 -13.04
C ALA A 47 25.25 -21.35 -12.13
N GLY A 48 24.68 -21.27 -10.92
CA GLY A 48 24.52 -22.41 -10.02
C GLY A 48 25.30 -22.30 -8.70
N ARG A 49 24.52 -22.16 -7.61
CA ARG A 49 24.86 -22.47 -6.20
C ARG A 49 25.74 -21.46 -5.44
N ALA A 50 25.11 -20.35 -5.03
CA ALA A 50 25.20 -19.83 -3.66
C ALA A 50 24.02 -18.86 -3.41
N THR A 51 22.98 -19.35 -2.72
CA THR A 51 21.85 -18.55 -2.23
C THR A 51 22.29 -17.72 -1.04
N PHE A 52 22.15 -16.40 -1.12
CA PHE A 52 22.20 -15.52 0.05
C PHE A 52 20.82 -15.52 0.72
N THR A 53 20.70 -16.13 1.89
CA THR A 53 19.50 -16.13 2.73
C THR A 53 19.58 -15.05 3.80
N THR A 54 19.45 -13.78 3.41
CA THR A 54 18.87 -12.70 4.23
C THR A 54 18.43 -11.54 3.33
N PRO A 55 17.38 -10.76 3.70
CA PRO A 55 16.80 -9.74 2.83
C PRO A 55 17.80 -8.60 2.59
N LEU A 56 18.00 -8.27 1.32
CA LEU A 56 18.88 -7.21 0.85
C LEU A 56 18.31 -5.83 1.21
N THR A 57 18.60 -5.32 2.40
CA THR A 57 18.44 -3.91 2.74
C THR A 57 19.74 -3.13 2.49
N ALA A 58 19.58 -2.01 1.78
CA ALA A 58 20.49 -0.93 1.45
C ALA A 58 21.93 -0.93 2.02
N ASN A 59 22.87 -0.53 1.14
CA ASN A 59 24.30 -0.23 1.36
C ASN A 59 25.30 -1.36 1.07
N LEU A 60 25.39 -1.77 -0.20
CA LEU A 60 26.65 -2.28 -0.73
C LEU A 60 27.65 -1.10 -0.83
N ARG A 61 28.61 -1.02 0.09
CA ARG A 61 29.79 -0.17 -0.07
C ARG A 61 30.89 -0.99 -0.72
N PHE A 62 31.28 -0.62 -1.93
CA PHE A 62 32.45 -1.20 -2.61
C PHE A 62 33.71 -0.49 -2.10
N ALA A 63 34.80 -1.23 -1.93
CA ALA A 63 36.12 -0.66 -1.71
C ALA A 63 36.87 -0.64 -3.05
N VAL A 64 37.34 0.54 -3.46
CA VAL A 64 38.25 0.70 -4.62
C VAL A 64 39.65 0.91 -4.07
N ALA A 65 40.61 0.06 -4.46
CA ALA A 65 42.02 0.36 -4.27
C ALA A 65 42.51 1.14 -5.49
N ILE A 66 43.05 2.34 -5.28
CA ILE A 66 43.67 3.15 -6.32
C ILE A 66 45.19 3.02 -6.17
N GLU A 67 45.81 2.33 -7.12
CA GLU A 67 47.27 2.24 -7.19
C GLU A 67 47.83 3.42 -7.98
N THR A 68 48.89 4.04 -7.46
CA THR A 68 49.62 5.10 -8.15
C THR A 68 51.08 4.71 -8.30
N ALA A 69 51.72 5.18 -9.37
CA ALA A 69 53.14 4.95 -9.64
C ALA A 69 53.80 6.21 -10.21
N ARG A 70 55.11 6.34 -9.98
CA ARG A 70 55.89 7.35 -10.69
C ARG A 70 56.15 6.83 -12.11
N PRO A 71 56.20 7.69 -13.13
CA PRO A 71 56.58 7.27 -14.49
C PRO A 71 57.94 6.54 -14.51
N ALA A 72 58.88 6.96 -13.65
CA ALA A 72 60.18 6.31 -13.50
C ALA A 72 60.12 4.88 -12.93
N ASP A 73 59.03 4.48 -12.28
CA ASP A 73 58.84 3.11 -11.76
C ASP A 73 58.53 2.11 -12.88
N PHE A 74 58.17 2.59 -14.08
CA PHE A 74 57.78 1.79 -15.25
C PHE A 74 58.47 2.34 -16.50
N PRO A 75 59.76 2.01 -16.73
CA PRO A 75 60.51 2.56 -17.85
C PRO A 75 59.90 2.15 -19.20
N GLY A 76 59.84 3.11 -20.12
CA GLY A 76 59.27 2.94 -21.47
C GLY A 76 59.65 4.13 -22.34
N ALA A 77 59.78 3.90 -23.65
CA ALA A 77 60.25 4.89 -24.62
C ALA A 77 59.30 6.08 -24.77
N THR A 78 58.00 5.85 -24.57
CA THR A 78 56.96 6.89 -24.56
C THR A 78 56.09 6.81 -23.30
N PRO A 79 55.39 7.88 -22.91
CA PRO A 79 54.41 7.83 -21.83
C PRO A 79 53.32 6.76 -22.03
N ALA A 80 52.98 6.44 -23.29
CA ALA A 80 52.04 5.37 -23.61
C ALA A 80 52.63 3.98 -23.29
N ASP A 81 53.91 3.77 -23.56
CA ASP A 81 54.61 2.52 -23.22
C ASP A 81 54.75 2.34 -21.70
N GLN A 82 55.07 3.44 -20.99
CA GLN A 82 55.13 3.46 -19.52
C GLN A 82 53.75 3.14 -18.92
N LEU A 83 52.68 3.65 -19.54
CA LEU A 83 51.30 3.37 -19.14
C LEU A 83 50.89 1.92 -19.42
N ALA A 84 51.28 1.38 -20.56
CA ALA A 84 51.02 0.00 -20.93
C ALA A 84 51.75 -0.96 -19.97
N ALA A 85 53.02 -0.67 -19.64
CA ALA A 85 53.79 -1.43 -18.65
C ALA A 85 53.16 -1.38 -17.26
N PHE A 86 52.73 -0.19 -16.81
CA PHE A 86 52.00 -0.03 -15.56
C PHE A 86 50.69 -0.82 -15.55
N ARG A 87 49.90 -0.75 -16.64
CA ARG A 87 48.65 -1.50 -16.79
C ARG A 87 48.88 -3.01 -16.69
N THR A 88 49.88 -3.54 -17.37
CA THR A 88 50.24 -4.97 -17.31
C THR A 88 50.58 -5.39 -15.89
N ALA A 89 51.34 -4.58 -15.15
CA ALA A 89 51.68 -4.86 -13.76
C ALA A 89 50.47 -4.87 -12.81
N ILE A 90 49.52 -3.94 -12.99
CA ILE A 90 48.29 -3.92 -12.19
C ILE A 90 47.40 -5.14 -12.49
N LEU A 91 47.28 -5.54 -13.77
CA LEU A 91 46.47 -6.69 -14.15
C LEU A 91 47.05 -8.04 -13.70
N ALA A 92 48.34 -8.08 -13.37
CA ALA A 92 49.01 -9.25 -12.80
C ALA A 92 48.77 -9.41 -11.29
N ILE A 93 48.19 -8.41 -10.62
CA ILE A 93 47.84 -8.48 -9.19
C ILE A 93 46.69 -9.48 -8.99
N PRO A 94 46.77 -10.40 -8.01
CA PRO A 94 45.67 -11.33 -7.71
C PRO A 94 44.36 -10.59 -7.43
N LYS A 95 43.26 -11.10 -8.00
CA LYS A 95 41.92 -10.56 -7.72
C LYS A 95 41.61 -10.61 -6.22
N PRO A 96 40.83 -9.65 -5.68
CA PRO A 96 40.38 -9.71 -4.29
C PRO A 96 39.72 -11.05 -4.00
N SER A 97 40.10 -11.68 -2.89
CA SER A 97 39.59 -13.00 -2.51
C SER A 97 38.87 -12.95 -1.16
N ARG A 98 37.92 -13.87 -0.99
CA ARG A 98 37.23 -14.11 0.27
C ARG A 98 37.80 -15.39 0.90
N PRO A 99 38.39 -15.34 2.11
CA PRO A 99 38.76 -16.54 2.85
C PRO A 99 37.53 -17.37 3.23
N ALA A 100 37.65 -18.70 3.22
CA ALA A 100 36.53 -19.62 3.43
C ALA A 100 35.95 -19.62 4.86
N ASP A 101 36.68 -19.02 5.80
CA ASP A 101 36.63 -19.28 7.23
C ASP A 101 36.44 -18.00 8.08
N ALA A 102 36.01 -16.88 7.48
CA ALA A 102 35.71 -15.65 8.23
C ALA A 102 34.43 -14.91 7.72
N PRO A 103 33.67 -14.24 8.61
CA PRO A 103 32.51 -13.44 8.21
C PRO A 103 32.95 -12.26 7.34
N THR A 104 32.30 -12.07 6.17
CA THR A 104 32.49 -10.95 5.20
C THR A 104 33.85 -10.25 5.24
N THR A 105 34.92 -11.01 5.01
CA THR A 105 36.30 -10.49 4.89
C THR A 105 36.71 -10.39 3.42
N ALA A 106 37.26 -9.25 3.02
CA ALA A 106 37.93 -9.04 1.74
C ALA A 106 39.44 -8.86 1.96
N VAL A 107 40.25 -9.51 1.12
CA VAL A 107 41.71 -9.39 1.12
C VAL A 107 42.17 -8.84 -0.24
N TYR A 108 43.05 -7.84 -0.20
CA TYR A 108 43.70 -7.26 -1.37
C TYR A 108 45.21 -7.12 -1.12
N THR A 109 46.04 -7.53 -2.07
CA THR A 109 47.49 -7.36 -1.99
C THR A 109 47.93 -6.33 -3.02
N THR A 110 48.65 -5.30 -2.61
CA THR A 110 49.12 -4.24 -3.51
C THR A 110 50.29 -4.74 -4.38
N ARG A 111 50.64 -3.98 -5.43
CA ARG A 111 51.84 -4.27 -6.26
C ARG A 111 53.16 -4.27 -5.47
N ARG A 112 53.17 -3.65 -4.29
CA ARG A 112 54.36 -3.56 -3.42
C ARG A 112 54.41 -4.69 -2.38
N GLY A 113 53.43 -5.59 -2.40
CA GLY A 113 53.35 -6.72 -1.47
C GLY A 113 52.59 -6.42 -0.18
N ASP A 114 52.05 -5.21 -0.01
CA ASP A 114 51.27 -4.87 1.17
C ASP A 114 49.91 -5.57 1.14
N ARG A 115 49.55 -6.27 2.20
CA ARG A 115 48.30 -7.01 2.33
C ARG A 115 47.28 -6.22 3.12
N LEU A 116 46.27 -5.70 2.43
CA LEU A 116 45.10 -5.05 3.03
C LEU A 116 44.03 -6.10 3.35
N ARG A 117 43.55 -6.12 4.60
CA ARG A 117 42.46 -7.00 5.04
C ARG A 117 41.33 -6.19 5.67
N LEU A 118 40.13 -6.39 5.15
CA LEU A 118 38.90 -5.70 5.58
C LEU A 118 37.88 -6.73 6.07
N THR A 119 37.39 -6.60 7.30
CA THR A 119 36.36 -7.50 7.89
C THR A 119 35.14 -6.67 8.29
N ARG A 120 33.91 -7.06 7.88
CA ARG A 120 32.69 -6.24 8.11
C ARG A 120 32.08 -6.44 9.51
N SER A 121 31.92 -5.35 10.26
CA SER A 121 31.01 -5.22 11.43
C SER A 121 30.57 -3.74 11.60
N GLN A 122 29.48 -3.49 12.33
CA GLN A 122 29.04 -2.15 12.74
C GLN A 122 29.98 -1.48 13.75
N ASP A 123 30.88 -2.24 14.38
CA ASP A 123 31.87 -1.77 15.34
C ASP A 123 33.30 -2.09 14.87
N ILE A 124 34.15 -1.05 14.79
CA ILE A 124 35.55 -1.15 14.35
C ILE A 124 36.48 -1.67 15.46
N ALA A 125 36.05 -1.64 16.72
CA ALA A 125 36.80 -2.16 17.86
C ALA A 125 36.83 -3.69 17.87
N THR A 126 35.81 -4.35 17.31
CA THR A 126 35.69 -5.82 17.32
C THR A 126 36.33 -6.50 16.11
N TYR A 127 36.44 -5.81 14.97
CA TYR A 127 37.04 -6.35 13.73
C TYR A 127 37.77 -5.25 12.93
N PRO A 128 39.05 -4.98 13.23
CA PRO A 128 39.78 -3.85 12.64
C PRO A 128 40.13 -4.08 11.17
N VAL A 129 40.33 -2.99 10.44
CA VAL A 129 41.02 -3.02 9.15
C VAL A 129 42.52 -3.10 9.43
N THR A 130 43.22 -4.01 8.73
CA THR A 130 44.65 -4.19 8.90
C THR A 130 45.41 -4.02 7.58
N VAL A 131 46.64 -3.52 7.69
CA VAL A 131 47.64 -3.54 6.62
C VAL A 131 48.80 -4.38 7.12
N ASN A 132 49.15 -5.46 6.41
CA ASN A 132 50.14 -6.44 6.83
C ASN A 132 49.85 -6.97 8.25
N ASP A 133 48.57 -7.22 8.55
CA ASP A 133 48.06 -7.69 9.83
C ASP A 133 48.23 -6.71 11.01
N ALA A 134 48.77 -5.50 10.78
CA ALA A 134 48.79 -4.41 11.76
C ALA A 134 47.48 -3.59 11.69
N PRO A 135 46.84 -3.26 12.83
CA PRO A 135 45.65 -2.41 12.87
C PRO A 135 45.93 -1.03 12.27
N VAL A 136 45.00 -0.53 11.46
CA VAL A 136 45.04 0.86 11.00
C VAL A 136 44.54 1.78 12.12
N GLU A 137 45.42 2.66 12.62
CA GLU A 137 45.02 3.72 13.57
C GLU A 137 44.26 4.83 12.84
N TYR A 138 42.95 4.65 12.69
CA TYR A 138 42.07 5.65 12.06
C TYR A 138 42.10 7.02 12.75
N ALA A 139 42.49 7.10 14.02
CA ALA A 139 42.68 8.38 14.71
C ALA A 139 43.81 9.24 14.09
N LEU A 140 44.79 8.61 13.42
CA LEU A 140 45.86 9.28 12.67
C LEU A 140 45.48 9.55 11.20
N PHE A 141 44.39 8.95 10.72
CA PHE A 141 43.87 9.08 9.35
C PHE A 141 42.40 9.49 9.41
N PRO A 142 42.08 10.79 9.53
CA PRO A 142 40.69 11.24 9.60
C PRO A 142 39.90 10.64 8.43
N ARG A 143 38.71 10.09 8.71
CA ARG A 143 37.79 9.62 7.68
C ARG A 143 37.50 10.77 6.73
N ILE A 144 38.11 10.74 5.56
CA ILE A 144 37.76 11.66 4.48
C ILE A 144 36.55 11.06 3.78
N GLU A 145 35.34 11.45 4.20
CA GLU A 145 34.26 11.54 3.22
C GLU A 145 34.69 12.62 2.24
N ASN A 146 35.11 12.21 1.04
CA ASN A 146 35.60 13.14 0.05
C ASN A 146 34.42 13.51 -0.88
N PRO A 147 33.70 14.61 -0.66
CA PRO A 147 32.59 15.04 -1.52
C PRO A 147 33.05 15.30 -2.96
N TRP A 148 34.36 15.33 -3.17
CA TRP A 148 35.02 15.54 -4.45
C TRP A 148 35.21 14.28 -5.27
N ILE A 149 34.81 13.10 -4.80
CA ILE A 149 34.91 11.84 -5.56
C ILE A 149 33.57 11.12 -5.50
N TYR A 150 32.84 11.11 -6.61
CA TYR A 150 31.51 10.52 -6.71
C TYR A 150 31.41 9.55 -7.89
N GLN A 151 30.85 8.36 -7.63
CA GLN A 151 30.52 7.36 -8.63
C GLN A 151 29.20 6.68 -8.26
N PRO A 152 28.11 6.89 -9.02
CA PRO A 152 26.85 6.17 -8.80
C PRO A 152 27.04 4.65 -8.92
N ALA A 153 26.23 3.88 -8.19
CA ALA A 153 26.24 2.43 -8.30
C ALA A 153 25.98 1.97 -9.75
N GLY A 154 26.85 1.13 -10.29
CA GLY A 154 26.77 0.64 -11.67
C GLY A 154 27.30 1.60 -12.75
N SER A 155 27.62 2.86 -12.41
CA SER A 155 28.18 3.84 -13.36
C SER A 155 29.58 3.45 -13.83
N LYS A 156 29.82 3.54 -15.14
CA LYS A 156 31.17 3.45 -15.73
C LYS A 156 31.91 4.79 -15.69
N THR A 157 31.36 5.79 -15.02
CA THR A 157 31.90 7.15 -14.98
C THR A 157 32.25 7.53 -13.55
N LEU A 158 33.48 8.00 -13.33
CA LEU A 158 33.97 8.53 -12.07
C LEU A 158 34.14 10.05 -12.18
N VAL A 159 33.54 10.81 -11.25
CA VAL A 159 33.62 12.28 -11.26
C VAL A 159 34.48 12.75 -10.10
N LEU A 160 35.52 13.53 -10.42
CA LEU A 160 36.33 14.29 -9.47
C LEU A 160 35.88 15.75 -9.48
N ARG A 161 35.66 16.36 -8.32
CA ARG A 161 35.25 17.77 -8.19
C ARG A 161 36.26 18.53 -7.34
N SER A 162 36.68 19.72 -7.73
CA SER A 162 37.33 20.71 -6.86
C SER A 162 36.65 22.07 -7.11
N PRO A 163 36.85 23.08 -6.25
CA PRO A 163 36.16 24.38 -6.36
C PRO A 163 36.30 25.13 -7.70
N ASP A 164 37.19 24.69 -8.57
CA ASP A 164 37.54 25.31 -9.86
C ASP A 164 37.53 24.32 -11.03
N ARG A 165 37.23 23.04 -10.76
CA ARG A 165 37.45 21.96 -11.72
C ARG A 165 36.51 20.79 -11.52
N ARG A 166 35.86 20.37 -12.59
CA ARG A 166 35.21 19.06 -12.68
C ARG A 166 35.98 18.18 -13.64
N GLU A 167 36.44 17.03 -13.17
CA GLU A 167 36.96 15.98 -14.04
C GLU A 167 35.98 14.82 -14.11
N THR A 168 35.67 14.37 -15.32
CA THR A 168 34.89 13.16 -15.55
C THR A 168 35.78 12.14 -16.24
N LEU A 169 35.94 10.98 -15.62
CA LEU A 169 36.67 9.82 -16.13
C LEU A 169 35.64 8.80 -16.62
N ASP A 170 35.55 8.59 -17.93
CA ASP A 170 34.77 7.51 -18.52
C ASP A 170 35.63 6.25 -18.57
N LEU A 171 35.30 5.29 -17.71
CA LEU A 171 36.01 4.03 -17.55
C LEU A 171 35.59 2.97 -18.59
N ALA A 172 34.52 3.21 -19.36
CA ALA A 172 34.13 2.34 -20.48
C ALA A 172 34.94 2.69 -21.73
N ASN A 173 35.04 3.99 -22.03
CA ASN A 173 35.68 4.49 -23.25
C ASN A 173 37.11 5.00 -23.03
N TRP A 174 37.61 4.99 -21.79
CA TRP A 174 38.95 5.44 -21.41
C TRP A 174 39.23 6.91 -21.74
N THR A 175 38.21 7.76 -21.64
CA THR A 175 38.32 9.20 -21.92
C THR A 175 38.27 10.02 -20.63
N ARG A 176 38.89 11.20 -20.66
CA ARG A 176 38.88 12.17 -19.56
C ARG A 176 38.38 13.51 -20.08
N THR A 177 37.32 14.01 -19.48
CA THR A 177 36.80 15.35 -19.74
C THR A 177 37.11 16.24 -18.55
N THR A 178 37.81 17.36 -18.78
CA THR A 178 38.08 18.37 -17.75
C THR A 178 37.30 19.62 -18.09
N VAL A 179 36.41 20.04 -17.20
CA VAL A 179 35.75 21.35 -17.26
C VAL A 179 36.46 22.25 -16.25
N ILE A 180 37.03 23.34 -16.74
CA ILE A 180 37.65 24.40 -15.93
C ILE A 180 36.73 25.62 -16.05
N GLY A 181 36.25 26.10 -14.93
CA GLY A 181 35.25 27.16 -14.77
C GLY A 181 34.80 27.17 -13.31
N PRO A 182 34.08 28.20 -12.81
CA PRO A 182 33.60 28.18 -11.44
C PRO A 182 32.75 26.91 -11.29
N THR A 183 33.23 25.92 -10.53
CA THR A 183 32.30 24.87 -10.12
C THR A 183 31.30 25.58 -9.24
N ASP A 184 30.03 25.38 -9.54
CA ASP A 184 29.00 25.93 -8.70
C ASP A 184 29.22 25.43 -7.26
N VAL A 185 29.51 26.38 -6.38
CA VAL A 185 29.70 26.20 -4.93
C VAL A 185 28.56 26.86 -4.17
N THR A 186 27.59 27.43 -4.88
CA THR A 186 26.44 28.11 -4.29
C THR A 186 25.46 27.03 -3.89
N ALA A 187 25.05 27.00 -2.62
CA ALA A 187 23.97 26.11 -2.23
C ALA A 187 22.64 26.67 -2.75
N PRO A 188 21.67 25.81 -3.11
CA PRO A 188 20.32 26.26 -3.38
C PRO A 188 19.74 27.05 -2.23
N VAL A 189 18.80 27.93 -2.54
CA VAL A 189 18.02 28.71 -1.57
C VAL A 189 16.56 28.32 -1.69
N PHE A 190 15.93 27.99 -0.56
CA PHE A 190 14.49 27.74 -0.54
C PHE A 190 13.70 29.01 -0.88
N THR A 191 12.82 28.89 -1.87
CA THR A 191 11.83 29.93 -2.20
C THR A 191 10.51 29.70 -1.46
N LYS A 192 10.23 28.45 -1.07
CA LYS A 192 9.08 28.08 -0.26
C LYS A 192 9.41 26.84 0.57
N VAL A 193 9.14 26.91 1.87
CA VAL A 193 9.09 25.77 2.79
C VAL A 193 7.79 25.91 3.60
N PRO A 194 7.07 24.82 3.90
CA PRO A 194 5.92 24.89 4.78
C PRO A 194 6.26 25.52 6.13
N ALA A 195 5.36 26.35 6.67
CA ALA A 195 5.40 26.68 8.09
C ALA A 195 5.00 25.46 8.92
N ASN A 196 5.23 25.49 10.24
CA ASN A 196 4.70 24.49 11.15
C ASN A 196 3.16 24.44 11.04
N PHE A 197 2.58 23.25 10.98
CA PHE A 197 1.13 23.10 10.85
C PHE A 197 0.58 21.91 11.63
N THR A 198 -0.73 21.96 11.86
CA THR A 198 -1.48 20.95 12.59
C THR A 198 -2.44 20.22 11.66
N VAL A 199 -2.51 18.90 11.78
CA VAL A 199 -3.43 18.02 11.04
C VAL A 199 -4.46 17.45 12.00
N THR A 200 -5.74 17.61 11.67
CA THR A 200 -6.83 16.89 12.35
C THR A 200 -7.08 15.59 11.57
N PRO A 201 -6.75 14.41 12.13
CA PRO A 201 -6.85 13.17 11.37
C PRO A 201 -8.30 12.69 11.22
N THR A 202 -8.66 12.27 10.02
CA THR A 202 -9.92 11.56 9.70
C THR A 202 -9.73 10.05 9.56
N HIS A 203 -8.49 9.57 9.77
CA HIS A 203 -8.10 8.18 9.64
C HIS A 203 -7.11 7.82 10.76
N PRO A 204 -7.12 6.59 11.33
CA PRO A 204 -6.16 6.16 12.36
C PRO A 204 -4.70 6.13 11.90
N GLN A 205 -4.48 6.09 10.59
CA GLN A 205 -3.17 6.16 9.95
C GLN A 205 -3.21 7.26 8.87
N PRO A 206 -3.20 8.55 9.25
CA PRO A 206 -3.34 9.66 8.33
C PRO A 206 -2.09 9.81 7.45
N VAL A 207 -2.29 9.95 6.15
CA VAL A 207 -1.24 10.32 5.21
C VAL A 207 -1.13 11.84 5.15
N VAL A 208 0.09 12.36 5.33
CA VAL A 208 0.34 13.80 5.30
C VAL A 208 1.19 14.15 4.09
N THR A 209 0.73 15.13 3.31
CA THR A 209 1.45 15.67 2.15
C THR A 209 1.91 17.09 2.42
N TYR A 210 3.05 17.43 1.82
CA TYR A 210 3.67 18.76 1.86
C TYR A 210 4.50 18.98 0.60
N ASN A 211 4.75 20.24 0.27
CA ASN A 211 5.59 20.65 -0.85
C ASN A 211 6.49 21.83 -0.47
N ALA A 212 7.62 21.94 -1.16
CA ALA A 212 8.61 22.99 -1.00
C ALA A 212 9.28 23.23 -2.36
N SER A 213 9.87 24.40 -2.53
CA SER A 213 10.60 24.76 -3.75
C SER A 213 11.89 25.46 -3.39
N ALA A 214 12.93 25.24 -4.19
CA ALA A 214 14.22 25.89 -4.06
C ALA A 214 14.75 26.30 -5.45
N LEU A 215 15.55 27.36 -5.46
CA LEU A 215 16.29 27.83 -6.63
C LEU A 215 17.77 27.82 -6.29
N ASP A 216 18.58 27.38 -7.23
CA ASP A 216 20.00 27.67 -7.25
C ASP A 216 20.30 28.80 -8.26
N ALA A 217 21.37 29.56 -8.00
CA ALA A 217 21.75 30.71 -8.81
C ALA A 217 22.28 30.33 -10.21
N ILE A 218 22.79 29.11 -10.38
CA ILE A 218 23.39 28.59 -11.62
C ILE A 218 22.46 27.53 -12.24
N ASP A 219 22.00 26.56 -11.46
CA ASP A 219 21.16 25.45 -11.94
C ASP A 219 19.68 25.82 -12.08
N GLY A 220 19.25 26.96 -11.51
CA GLY A 220 17.84 27.37 -11.51
C GLY A 220 16.99 26.52 -10.56
N PRO A 221 15.73 26.17 -10.91
CA PRO A 221 14.89 25.35 -10.05
C PRO A 221 15.47 23.97 -9.76
N VAL A 222 15.60 23.63 -8.46
CA VAL A 222 16.08 22.33 -8.01
C VAL A 222 14.99 21.55 -7.25
N SER A 223 15.05 20.22 -7.35
CA SER A 223 14.12 19.33 -6.65
C SER A 223 14.37 19.33 -5.14
N VAL A 224 13.29 19.30 -4.37
CA VAL A 224 13.35 19.16 -2.91
C VAL A 224 12.95 17.75 -2.51
N THR A 225 13.75 17.14 -1.64
CA THR A 225 13.45 15.84 -1.00
C THR A 225 13.10 16.05 0.46
N PHE A 226 12.29 15.15 1.02
CA PHE A 226 11.84 15.26 2.40
C PHE A 226 12.15 14.00 3.21
N TYR A 227 12.40 14.19 4.51
CA TYR A 227 12.41 13.13 5.50
C TYR A 227 11.54 13.51 6.71
N PRO A 228 10.45 12.76 7.02
CA PRO A 228 9.86 11.69 6.19
C PRO A 228 9.48 12.16 4.77
N PRO A 229 9.32 11.27 3.78
CA PRO A 229 8.83 11.66 2.46
C PRO A 229 7.39 12.22 2.50
N SER A 230 7.08 13.19 1.64
CA SER A 230 5.70 13.66 1.44
C SER A 230 4.80 12.50 1.01
N GLY A 231 3.64 12.35 1.66
CA GLY A 231 2.76 11.19 1.48
C GLY A 231 3.03 10.04 2.47
N SER A 232 3.91 10.24 3.46
CA SER A 232 4.10 9.27 4.55
C SER A 232 2.92 9.25 5.52
N VAL A 233 2.74 8.10 6.19
CA VAL A 233 1.81 7.97 7.34
C VAL A 233 2.44 8.60 8.58
N PHE A 234 1.68 9.42 9.30
CA PHE A 234 2.09 10.03 10.57
C PHE A 234 1.25 9.45 11.71
N THR A 235 1.87 9.21 12.87
CA THR A 235 1.16 8.70 14.05
C THR A 235 0.27 9.80 14.65
N PRO A 236 -1.04 9.58 14.85
CA PRO A 236 -1.88 10.54 15.56
C PRO A 236 -1.38 10.82 16.98
N GLY A 237 -1.56 12.06 17.44
CA GLY A 237 -1.13 12.51 18.77
C GLY A 237 0.37 12.83 18.90
N THR A 238 1.12 12.88 17.81
CA THR A 238 2.56 13.19 17.82
C THR A 238 2.88 14.48 17.06
N THR A 239 4.06 15.05 17.36
CA THR A 239 4.66 16.12 16.56
C THR A 239 5.95 15.60 15.95
N THR A 240 6.03 15.63 14.63
CA THR A 240 7.17 15.12 13.86
C THR A 240 7.89 16.29 13.19
N VAL A 241 9.21 16.35 13.34
CA VAL A 241 10.06 17.28 12.57
C VAL A 241 10.25 16.69 11.17
N VAL A 242 9.93 17.47 10.14
CA VAL A 242 10.19 17.15 8.74
C VAL A 242 11.38 17.96 8.28
N THR A 243 12.37 17.30 7.69
CA THR A 243 13.54 17.93 7.08
C THR A 243 13.36 17.97 5.56
N ALA A 244 13.40 19.16 4.99
CA ALA A 244 13.48 19.40 3.55
C ALA A 244 14.94 19.60 3.15
N THR A 245 15.38 18.90 2.09
CA THR A 245 16.74 19.00 1.55
C THR A 245 16.65 19.32 0.06
N ALA A 246 17.23 20.45 -0.33
CA ALA A 246 17.44 20.81 -1.73
C ALA A 246 18.90 20.56 -2.09
N ALA A 247 19.13 19.98 -3.26
CA ALA A 247 20.46 19.71 -3.79
C ALA A 247 20.52 20.11 -5.26
N ASP A 248 21.60 20.78 -5.66
CA ASP A 248 21.87 21.12 -7.05
C ASP A 248 22.61 19.98 -7.80
N SER A 249 22.94 20.18 -9.07
CA SER A 249 23.71 19.21 -9.87
C SER A 249 25.18 19.09 -9.43
N SER A 250 25.65 20.13 -8.74
CA SER A 250 26.97 20.25 -8.12
C SER A 250 27.06 19.59 -6.72
N LEU A 251 25.94 19.05 -6.22
CA LEU A 251 25.76 18.43 -4.90
C LEU A 251 25.93 19.41 -3.72
N ASN A 252 25.86 20.73 -3.95
CA ASN A 252 25.69 21.64 -2.82
C ASN A 252 24.28 21.47 -2.28
N THR A 253 24.16 21.53 -0.96
CA THR A 253 22.89 21.25 -0.29
C THR A 253 22.51 22.35 0.67
N THR A 254 21.21 22.58 0.80
CA THR A 254 20.63 23.38 1.88
C THR A 254 19.53 22.56 2.55
N THR A 255 19.33 22.79 3.85
CA THR A 255 18.29 22.13 4.62
C THR A 255 17.42 23.12 5.36
N ALA A 256 16.14 22.80 5.46
CA ALA A 256 15.16 23.53 6.25
C ALA A 256 14.28 22.53 6.99
N THR A 257 13.68 22.96 8.10
CA THR A 257 12.80 22.11 8.89
C THR A 257 11.48 22.81 9.19
N PHE A 258 10.43 22.00 9.34
CA PHE A 258 9.14 22.41 9.90
C PHE A 258 8.56 21.25 10.71
N THR A 259 7.60 21.53 11.57
CA THR A 259 6.91 20.51 12.36
C THR A 259 5.51 20.24 11.82
N VAL A 260 5.14 18.96 11.81
CA VAL A 260 3.77 18.49 11.60
C VAL A 260 3.26 17.95 12.92
N THR A 261 2.26 18.61 13.50
CA THR A 261 1.54 18.13 14.68
C THR A 261 0.26 17.43 14.23
N VAL A 262 0.16 16.12 14.44
CA VAL A 262 -1.08 15.38 14.17
C VAL A 262 -1.85 15.29 15.47
N LEU A 263 -3.07 15.83 15.51
CA LEU A 263 -3.94 15.70 16.67
C LEU A 263 -4.26 14.23 16.95
N PRO A 264 -4.67 13.85 18.17
CA PRO A 264 -5.13 12.50 18.44
C PRO A 264 -6.30 12.11 17.53
N TYR A 265 -6.26 10.90 16.97
CA TYR A 265 -7.43 10.34 16.30
C TYR A 265 -8.40 9.85 17.39
N PRO A 266 -9.65 10.34 17.42
CA PRO A 266 -10.59 9.93 18.45
C PRO A 266 -10.84 8.43 18.35
N THR A 267 -10.85 7.73 19.49
CA THR A 267 -11.22 6.31 19.53
C THR A 267 -12.66 6.17 19.05
N PRO A 268 -12.92 5.52 17.89
CA PRO A 268 -14.30 5.39 17.41
C PRO A 268 -15.12 4.51 18.37
N PRO A 269 -16.44 4.61 18.41
CA PRO A 269 -17.29 3.72 19.23
C PRO A 269 -17.32 2.30 18.66
N ALA A 270 -17.85 1.35 19.43
CA ALA A 270 -18.22 0.04 18.89
C ALA A 270 -19.29 0.20 17.79
N PRO A 271 -19.36 -0.72 16.80
CA PRO A 271 -20.38 -0.65 15.75
C PRO A 271 -21.80 -0.65 16.36
N ALA A 272 -22.62 0.31 15.94
CA ALA A 272 -24.03 0.35 16.31
C ALA A 272 -24.85 -0.59 15.42
N ALA A 273 -26.03 -1.00 15.91
CA ALA A 273 -26.99 -1.74 15.10
C ALA A 273 -27.26 -1.03 13.76
N PRO A 274 -27.42 -1.78 12.64
CA PRO A 274 -27.58 -3.23 12.57
C PRO A 274 -26.27 -4.03 12.54
N TRP A 275 -25.11 -3.38 12.70
CA TRP A 275 -23.84 -4.09 12.78
C TRP A 275 -23.69 -4.80 14.12
N THR A 276 -23.24 -6.05 14.07
CA THR A 276 -22.91 -6.89 15.23
C THR A 276 -21.49 -7.42 15.07
N VAL A 277 -20.84 -7.69 16.20
CA VAL A 277 -19.50 -8.31 16.24
C VAL A 277 -19.68 -9.71 16.80
N GLN A 278 -19.41 -10.73 15.99
CA GLN A 278 -19.54 -12.12 16.40
C GLN A 278 -18.28 -12.90 16.03
N ASN A 279 -17.90 -13.85 16.89
CA ASN A 279 -16.94 -14.87 16.48
C ASN A 279 -17.66 -16.09 15.88
N ILE A 280 -17.20 -16.53 14.72
CA ILE A 280 -17.68 -17.72 14.01
C ILE A 280 -16.71 -18.87 14.28
N GLY A 281 -17.21 -20.05 14.66
CA GLY A 281 -16.39 -21.23 15.00
C GLY A 281 -16.62 -21.77 16.42
N ALA A 282 -16.02 -22.94 16.72
CA ALA A 282 -16.13 -23.58 18.04
C ALA A 282 -15.39 -22.78 19.15
N GLN A 283 -16.04 -22.66 20.31
CA GLN A 283 -15.61 -21.88 21.49
C GLN A 283 -14.66 -22.70 22.39
N PRO A 284 -13.77 -22.10 23.23
CA PRO A 284 -13.81 -20.73 23.74
C PRO A 284 -12.90 -19.76 22.97
N LEU A 285 -13.48 -18.92 22.13
CA LEU A 285 -12.77 -17.86 21.43
C LEU A 285 -12.70 -16.64 22.36
N THR A 286 -11.51 -16.05 22.54
CA THR A 286 -11.44 -14.67 23.04
C THR A 286 -12.27 -13.80 22.10
N ALA A 287 -13.14 -12.92 22.62
CA ALA A 287 -13.98 -12.09 21.77
C ALA A 287 -13.12 -11.17 20.90
N GLY A 288 -13.32 -11.21 19.58
CA GLY A 288 -12.80 -10.17 18.69
C GLY A 288 -13.46 -8.83 18.99
N THR A 289 -12.89 -7.75 18.46
CA THR A 289 -13.43 -6.40 18.66
C THR A 289 -13.50 -5.64 17.35
N ALA A 290 -14.39 -4.65 17.30
CA ALA A 290 -14.45 -3.69 16.22
C ALA A 290 -14.71 -2.28 16.73
N ARG A 291 -14.30 -1.28 15.95
CA ARG A 291 -14.59 0.16 16.16
C ARG A 291 -14.97 0.80 14.83
N HIS A 292 -16.05 1.57 14.82
CA HIS A 292 -16.64 2.13 13.60
C HIS A 292 -16.66 3.66 13.64
N ASP A 293 -15.90 4.28 12.75
CA ASP A 293 -16.00 5.69 12.43
C ASP A 293 -16.88 5.86 11.19
N VAL A 294 -18.17 6.06 11.44
CA VAL A 294 -19.20 6.17 10.40
C VAL A 294 -18.94 7.38 9.49
N ALA A 295 -18.53 8.51 10.07
CA ALA A 295 -18.34 9.75 9.34
C ALA A 295 -17.24 9.63 8.28
N ASN A 296 -16.17 8.89 8.60
CA ASN A 296 -15.05 8.67 7.70
C ASN A 296 -15.10 7.32 6.96
N ARG A 297 -16.17 6.53 7.16
CA ARG A 297 -16.36 5.19 6.57
C ARG A 297 -15.20 4.23 6.88
N VAL A 298 -14.72 4.26 8.12
CA VAL A 298 -13.58 3.48 8.60
C VAL A 298 -14.02 2.46 9.65
N MET A 299 -13.63 1.20 9.49
CA MET A 299 -13.84 0.15 10.47
C MET A 299 -12.49 -0.50 10.85
N LEU A 300 -12.18 -0.48 12.15
CA LEU A 300 -11.03 -1.19 12.71
C LEU A 300 -11.54 -2.51 13.27
N VAL A 301 -10.94 -3.63 12.87
CA VAL A 301 -11.36 -4.96 13.30
C VAL A 301 -10.15 -5.72 13.84
N THR A 302 -10.24 -6.16 15.10
CA THR A 302 -9.32 -7.13 15.68
C THR A 302 -9.99 -8.49 15.70
N GLY A 303 -9.56 -9.37 14.80
CA GLY A 303 -10.00 -10.75 14.70
C GLY A 303 -9.22 -11.69 15.60
N THR A 304 -9.90 -12.70 16.11
CA THR A 304 -9.37 -13.75 17.00
C THR A 304 -9.57 -15.13 16.40
N GLY A 305 -8.62 -16.04 16.59
CA GLY A 305 -8.70 -17.42 16.11
C GLY A 305 -9.03 -18.43 17.21
N GLY A 306 -9.48 -19.63 16.82
CA GLY A 306 -9.68 -20.82 17.67
C GLY A 306 -8.57 -21.05 18.70
N THR A 307 -8.83 -21.59 19.89
CA THR A 307 -7.72 -22.05 20.75
C THR A 307 -7.10 -23.34 20.19
N SER A 308 -5.77 -23.44 20.19
CA SER A 308 -5.06 -24.65 19.74
C SER A 308 -5.55 -25.89 20.51
N GLY A 309 -5.91 -26.96 19.79
CA GLY A 309 -6.36 -28.23 20.38
C GLY A 309 -7.89 -28.44 20.45
N THR A 310 -8.71 -27.45 20.08
CA THR A 310 -10.18 -27.55 20.10
C THR A 310 -10.82 -27.89 18.74
N GLY A 311 -10.02 -28.14 17.70
CA GLY A 311 -10.53 -28.32 16.33
C GLY A 311 -11.01 -27.03 15.65
N ALA A 312 -10.97 -25.88 16.33
CA ALA A 312 -11.22 -24.57 15.75
C ALA A 312 -9.97 -24.06 15.02
N SER A 313 -9.99 -23.97 13.69
CA SER A 313 -8.96 -23.25 12.93
C SER A 313 -9.09 -21.76 13.21
N GLY A 314 -8.01 -21.00 13.32
CA GLY A 314 -8.11 -19.52 13.24
C GLY A 314 -8.46 -19.01 11.83
N ASP A 315 -8.97 -19.87 10.95
CA ASP A 315 -9.08 -19.69 9.50
C ASP A 315 -10.56 -19.61 9.07
N ILE A 316 -10.79 -19.19 7.84
CA ILE A 316 -12.05 -19.36 7.11
C ILE A 316 -11.78 -20.50 6.12
N TRP A 317 -12.10 -21.74 6.47
CA TRP A 317 -11.67 -22.91 5.70
C TRP A 317 -12.77 -23.98 5.51
N SER A 318 -12.40 -25.16 5.00
CA SER A 318 -13.31 -26.26 4.65
C SER A 318 -13.91 -26.95 5.87
N GLY A 319 -15.04 -27.65 5.66
CA GLY A 319 -15.69 -28.38 6.73
C GLY A 319 -16.25 -27.45 7.78
N THR A 320 -16.10 -27.85 9.04
CA THR A 320 -16.39 -27.03 10.22
C THR A 320 -15.18 -26.25 10.73
N SER A 321 -14.07 -26.26 9.98
CA SER A 321 -12.83 -25.60 10.32
C SER A 321 -12.95 -24.10 10.03
N GLU A 322 -13.61 -23.39 10.95
CA GLU A 322 -13.76 -21.94 10.92
C GLU A 322 -13.54 -21.36 12.33
N GLY A 323 -12.85 -20.22 12.41
CA GLY A 323 -12.55 -19.51 13.66
C GLY A 323 -12.08 -18.10 13.35
N PHE A 324 -13.03 -17.17 13.24
CA PHE A 324 -12.76 -15.79 12.84
C PHE A 324 -13.74 -14.82 13.48
N THR A 325 -13.41 -13.53 13.45
CA THR A 325 -14.33 -12.47 13.86
C THR A 325 -15.05 -11.94 12.63
N PHE A 326 -16.38 -11.87 12.72
CA PHE A 326 -17.29 -11.38 11.70
C PHE A 326 -18.03 -10.16 12.22
N VAL A 327 -17.72 -9.01 11.64
CA VAL A 327 -18.42 -7.74 11.88
C VAL A 327 -19.46 -7.60 10.80
N SER A 328 -20.73 -7.86 11.12
CA SER A 328 -21.74 -8.12 10.10
C SER A 328 -23.09 -7.49 10.42
N ARG A 329 -23.91 -7.30 9.40
CA ARG A 329 -25.32 -6.92 9.54
C ARG A 329 -26.19 -7.87 8.72
N PRO A 330 -27.48 -8.03 9.10
CA PRO A 330 -28.44 -8.71 8.24
C PRO A 330 -28.49 -8.06 6.84
N TRP A 331 -28.65 -8.89 5.82
CA TRP A 331 -28.76 -8.46 4.44
C TRP A 331 -29.72 -9.36 3.66
N SER A 332 -30.42 -8.78 2.68
CA SER A 332 -31.28 -9.50 1.74
C SER A 332 -31.05 -8.97 0.33
N GLY A 333 -31.38 -9.78 -0.67
CA GLY A 333 -31.24 -9.38 -2.08
C GLY A 333 -29.82 -9.12 -2.55
N ASP A 334 -29.74 -8.40 -3.66
CA ASP A 334 -28.51 -8.07 -4.37
C ASP A 334 -27.74 -6.98 -3.64
N GLY A 335 -26.45 -6.85 -3.93
CA GLY A 335 -25.66 -5.79 -3.32
C GLY A 335 -24.21 -5.75 -3.76
N VAL A 336 -23.63 -4.57 -3.64
CA VAL A 336 -22.21 -4.31 -3.89
C VAL A 336 -21.57 -3.90 -2.57
N PHE A 337 -20.66 -4.72 -2.07
CA PHE A 337 -19.88 -4.39 -0.88
C PHE A 337 -18.45 -4.06 -1.29
N THR A 338 -17.97 -2.86 -0.94
CA THR A 338 -16.64 -2.36 -1.30
C THR A 338 -15.93 -1.81 -0.07
N ALA A 339 -14.63 -2.06 0.02
CA ALA A 339 -13.73 -1.44 0.99
C ALA A 339 -12.30 -1.43 0.45
N ARG A 340 -11.46 -0.57 1.01
CA ARG A 340 -10.00 -0.74 0.91
C ARG A 340 -9.47 -1.30 2.22
N VAL A 341 -8.64 -2.33 2.12
CA VAL A 341 -7.91 -2.87 3.26
C VAL A 341 -6.65 -2.02 3.42
N TRP A 342 -6.77 -0.96 4.21
CA TRP A 342 -5.71 0.00 4.41
C TRP A 342 -4.50 -0.67 5.06
N SER A 343 -4.70 -1.32 6.21
CA SER A 343 -3.63 -2.09 6.84
C SER A 343 -4.14 -3.43 7.33
N PHE A 344 -3.24 -4.40 7.32
CA PHE A 344 -3.52 -5.73 7.86
C PHE A 344 -2.26 -6.30 8.51
N SER A 345 -2.34 -6.52 9.83
CA SER A 345 -1.26 -7.06 10.64
C SER A 345 -1.69 -8.38 11.27
N ALA A 346 -0.91 -9.43 11.02
CA ALA A 346 -1.06 -10.73 11.64
C ALA A 346 0.30 -11.45 11.66
N THR A 347 0.47 -12.39 12.59
CA THR A 347 1.71 -13.19 12.67
C THR A 347 1.81 -14.23 11.56
N ASP A 348 0.67 -14.70 11.05
CA ASP A 348 0.57 -15.71 10.00
C ASP A 348 0.35 -15.03 8.64
N THR A 349 1.18 -15.38 7.65
CA THR A 349 1.10 -14.83 6.29
C THR A 349 -0.13 -15.28 5.51
N GLY A 350 -0.80 -16.34 5.96
CA GLY A 350 -2.09 -16.81 5.43
C GLY A 350 -3.30 -16.30 6.20
N ALA A 351 -3.13 -15.39 7.18
CA ALA A 351 -4.24 -14.69 7.81
C ALA A 351 -5.11 -13.99 6.74
N LYS A 352 -6.38 -13.75 7.07
CA LYS A 352 -7.39 -13.27 6.11
C LYS A 352 -8.09 -12.03 6.66
N ALA A 353 -8.22 -11.00 5.84
CA ALA A 353 -9.06 -9.83 6.13
C ALA A 353 -9.84 -9.47 4.86
N GLY A 354 -11.17 -9.47 4.93
CA GLY A 354 -11.97 -9.31 3.72
C GLY A 354 -13.46 -9.08 3.90
N LEU A 355 -14.16 -9.05 2.77
CA LEU A 355 -15.61 -8.84 2.65
C LEU A 355 -16.30 -10.19 2.43
N MET A 356 -17.37 -10.46 3.16
CA MET A 356 -18.06 -11.75 3.13
C MET A 356 -19.57 -11.59 3.06
N PHE A 357 -20.21 -12.38 2.20
CA PHE A 357 -21.62 -12.78 2.34
C PHE A 357 -21.67 -14.19 2.91
N ARG A 358 -22.49 -14.38 3.96
CA ARG A 358 -22.58 -15.64 4.69
C ARG A 358 -24.04 -15.98 5.00
N GLU A 359 -24.43 -17.23 4.74
CA GLU A 359 -25.83 -17.67 4.86
C GLU A 359 -26.38 -17.61 6.29
N THR A 360 -25.59 -18.06 7.28
CA THR A 360 -25.96 -18.05 8.70
C THR A 360 -24.71 -17.90 9.58
N SER A 361 -24.90 -17.64 10.88
CA SER A 361 -23.81 -17.61 11.86
C SER A 361 -23.33 -18.99 12.32
N ALA A 362 -23.95 -20.09 11.86
CA ALA A 362 -23.55 -21.44 12.22
C ALA A 362 -22.18 -21.79 11.63
N THR A 363 -21.38 -22.59 12.34
CA THR A 363 -20.10 -23.11 11.85
C THR A 363 -20.30 -23.92 10.56
N GLY A 364 -19.43 -23.73 9.57
CA GLY A 364 -19.50 -24.43 8.28
C GLY A 364 -20.54 -23.88 7.31
N ALA A 365 -21.25 -22.79 7.63
CA ALA A 365 -22.25 -22.20 6.74
C ALA A 365 -21.65 -21.74 5.39
N LYS A 366 -22.46 -21.83 4.34
CA LYS A 366 -22.10 -21.38 2.99
C LYS A 366 -21.71 -19.90 3.00
N ASN A 367 -20.68 -19.56 2.22
CA ASN A 367 -20.19 -18.19 2.12
C ASN A 367 -19.42 -17.92 0.83
N SER A 368 -19.43 -16.65 0.44
CA SER A 368 -18.51 -16.05 -0.52
C SER A 368 -17.70 -14.98 0.19
N VAL A 369 -16.39 -15.00 0.03
CA VAL A 369 -15.49 -14.02 0.63
C VAL A 369 -14.39 -13.62 -0.36
N ILE A 370 -14.15 -12.32 -0.48
CA ILE A 370 -12.95 -11.76 -1.11
C ILE A 370 -12.09 -11.20 0.01
N TYR A 371 -10.83 -11.62 0.10
CA TYR A 371 -9.95 -11.19 1.19
C TYR A 371 -8.52 -10.98 0.71
N LEU A 372 -7.78 -10.20 1.51
CA LEU A 372 -6.35 -10.06 1.40
C LEU A 372 -5.62 -10.86 2.48
N THR A 373 -4.37 -11.20 2.19
CA THR A 373 -3.43 -11.79 3.15
C THR A 373 -2.25 -10.86 3.42
N PRO A 374 -1.58 -10.94 4.58
CA PRO A 374 -0.34 -10.21 4.82
C PRO A 374 0.77 -10.62 3.84
N GLY A 375 0.69 -11.83 3.28
CA GLY A 375 1.58 -12.32 2.24
C GLY A 375 1.36 -11.71 0.84
N GLY A 376 0.48 -10.70 0.69
CA GLY A 376 0.31 -9.97 -0.56
C GLY A 376 -0.50 -10.75 -1.61
N SER A 377 -1.60 -11.38 -1.20
CA SER A 377 -2.52 -12.06 -2.11
C SER A 377 -3.94 -11.54 -1.98
N ALA A 378 -4.62 -11.35 -3.11
CA ALA A 378 -6.08 -11.20 -3.19
C ALA A 378 -6.70 -12.57 -3.54
N ILE A 379 -7.68 -13.01 -2.76
CA ILE A 379 -8.25 -14.35 -2.88
C ILE A 379 -9.77 -14.29 -2.82
N PHE A 380 -10.43 -14.77 -3.88
CA PHE A 380 -11.86 -15.02 -3.88
C PHE A 380 -12.09 -16.48 -3.50
N GLN A 381 -12.69 -16.71 -2.33
CA GLN A 381 -12.96 -18.03 -1.78
C GLN A 381 -14.46 -18.24 -1.63
N ASN A 382 -14.91 -19.44 -2.00
CA ASN A 382 -16.32 -19.81 -1.93
C ASN A 382 -16.50 -21.16 -1.22
N LYS A 383 -17.45 -21.21 -0.30
CA LYS A 383 -17.98 -22.43 0.31
C LYS A 383 -19.43 -22.58 -0.15
N THR A 384 -19.67 -23.45 -1.13
CA THR A 384 -20.97 -23.57 -1.80
C THR A 384 -21.91 -24.59 -1.15
N SER A 385 -21.41 -25.40 -0.21
CA SER A 385 -22.17 -26.39 0.55
C SER A 385 -21.88 -26.28 2.03
N THR A 386 -22.88 -26.51 2.89
CA THR A 386 -22.72 -26.53 4.34
C THR A 386 -21.69 -27.58 4.74
N SER A 387 -20.70 -27.17 5.53
CA SER A 387 -19.55 -28.00 5.94
C SER A 387 -18.80 -28.62 4.75
N GLY A 388 -18.89 -28.00 3.57
CA GLY A 388 -18.23 -28.46 2.35
C GLY A 388 -16.79 -27.97 2.21
N GLY A 389 -16.17 -28.34 1.09
CA GLY A 389 -14.88 -27.80 0.67
C GLY A 389 -14.95 -26.31 0.31
N VAL A 390 -13.79 -25.69 0.14
CA VAL A 390 -13.66 -24.33 -0.38
C VAL A 390 -13.00 -24.36 -1.75
N THR A 391 -13.47 -23.53 -2.67
CA THR A 391 -12.77 -23.21 -3.91
C THR A 391 -12.12 -21.84 -3.78
N THR A 392 -10.96 -21.65 -4.41
CA THR A 392 -10.22 -20.38 -4.36
C THR A 392 -9.78 -19.95 -5.76
N SER A 393 -9.78 -18.65 -5.99
CA SER A 393 -9.07 -17.99 -7.09
C SER A 393 -8.13 -16.96 -6.49
N THR A 394 -6.84 -17.01 -6.83
CA THR A 394 -5.79 -16.26 -6.15
C THR A 394 -4.97 -15.43 -7.14
N THR A 395 -4.68 -14.19 -6.77
CA THR A 395 -3.68 -13.36 -7.42
C THR A 395 -2.66 -12.89 -6.38
N THR A 396 -1.38 -13.13 -6.64
CA THR A 396 -0.26 -12.75 -5.76
C THR A 396 0.34 -11.40 -6.15
N GLY A 397 1.33 -10.93 -5.39
CA GLY A 397 2.04 -9.68 -5.64
C GLY A 397 1.22 -8.42 -5.34
N ARG A 398 0.18 -8.55 -4.52
CA ARG A 398 -0.62 -7.43 -4.02
C ARG A 398 0.11 -6.72 -2.89
N VAL A 399 -0.16 -5.43 -2.73
CA VAL A 399 0.35 -4.63 -1.61
C VAL A 399 -0.75 -4.38 -0.58
N LEU A 400 -0.37 -3.94 0.63
CA LEU A 400 -1.35 -3.37 1.57
C LEU A 400 -1.78 -1.99 1.04
N HIS A 401 -2.99 -1.53 1.43
CA HIS A 401 -3.76 -0.45 0.80
C HIS A 401 -4.50 -0.82 -0.50
N GLU A 402 -4.81 -2.10 -0.71
CA GLU A 402 -5.56 -2.58 -1.88
C GLU A 402 -7.07 -2.52 -1.65
N TRP A 403 -7.81 -2.19 -2.71
CA TRP A 403 -9.26 -2.21 -2.76
C TRP A 403 -9.79 -3.61 -3.06
N ILE A 404 -10.88 -3.98 -2.39
CA ILE A 404 -11.62 -5.22 -2.64
C ILE A 404 -13.11 -4.92 -2.75
N ARG A 405 -13.79 -5.68 -3.61
CA ARG A 405 -15.24 -5.58 -3.81
C ARG A 405 -15.85 -6.97 -3.97
N LEU A 406 -16.99 -7.18 -3.34
CA LEU A 406 -17.79 -8.39 -3.47
C LEU A 406 -19.20 -8.02 -3.94
N VAL A 407 -19.59 -8.54 -5.10
CA VAL A 407 -20.90 -8.29 -5.70
C VAL A 407 -21.75 -9.54 -5.59
N ARG A 408 -22.99 -9.38 -5.14
CA ARG A 408 -24.05 -10.39 -5.21
C ARG A 408 -25.12 -9.94 -6.21
N ALA A 409 -25.40 -10.77 -7.21
CA ALA A 409 -26.52 -10.62 -8.13
C ALA A 409 -27.30 -11.94 -8.19
N GLY A 410 -28.50 -11.97 -7.62
CA GLY A 410 -29.25 -13.18 -7.30
C GLY A 410 -28.43 -14.15 -6.44
N ASN A 411 -28.10 -15.31 -7.02
CA ASN A 411 -27.28 -16.35 -6.39
C ASN A 411 -25.83 -16.36 -6.91
N THR A 412 -25.45 -15.37 -7.71
CA THR A 412 -24.11 -15.27 -8.30
C THR A 412 -23.27 -14.27 -7.53
N PHE A 413 -22.08 -14.71 -7.12
CA PHE A 413 -21.11 -13.90 -6.39
C PHE A 413 -19.88 -13.66 -7.25
N THR A 414 -19.41 -12.41 -7.28
CA THR A 414 -18.24 -12.01 -8.04
C THR A 414 -17.32 -11.17 -7.16
N GLY A 415 -16.08 -11.63 -6.98
CA GLY A 415 -15.04 -10.89 -6.26
C GLY A 415 -14.19 -10.04 -7.21
N PHE A 416 -13.75 -8.87 -6.75
CA PHE A 416 -12.86 -7.97 -7.47
C PHE A 416 -11.79 -7.40 -6.54
N TYR A 417 -10.65 -7.02 -7.12
CA TYR A 417 -9.61 -6.22 -6.47
C TYR A 417 -9.22 -5.01 -7.33
N SER A 418 -8.56 -4.02 -6.74
CA SER A 418 -8.12 -2.81 -7.42
C SER A 418 -7.00 -2.08 -6.66
N ASP A 419 -6.06 -1.50 -7.41
CA ASP A 419 -4.98 -0.67 -6.87
C ASP A 419 -5.45 0.76 -6.56
N ASP A 420 -6.50 1.26 -7.24
CA ASP A 420 -6.92 2.67 -7.24
C ASP A 420 -8.37 2.90 -6.80
N GLY A 421 -9.18 1.84 -6.66
CA GLY A 421 -10.61 1.92 -6.33
C GLY A 421 -11.51 2.30 -7.51
N VAL A 422 -10.92 2.52 -8.69
CA VAL A 422 -11.59 2.99 -9.92
C VAL A 422 -11.57 1.90 -10.98
N THR A 423 -10.39 1.33 -11.24
CA THR A 423 -10.16 0.26 -12.21
C THR A 423 -10.19 -1.07 -11.49
N TRP A 424 -11.20 -1.90 -11.78
CA TRP A 424 -11.44 -3.15 -11.06
C TRP A 424 -11.06 -4.36 -11.90
N ALA A 425 -10.25 -5.26 -11.32
CA ALA A 425 -9.93 -6.56 -11.87
C ALA A 425 -10.81 -7.64 -11.20
N GLN A 426 -11.47 -8.46 -12.01
CA GLN A 426 -12.26 -9.58 -11.48
C GLN A 426 -11.34 -10.70 -10.97
N GLN A 427 -11.60 -11.19 -9.76
CA GLN A 427 -10.87 -12.29 -9.14
C GLN A 427 -11.49 -13.64 -9.50
N GLY A 428 -10.98 -14.28 -10.55
CA GLY A 428 -11.48 -15.56 -11.04
C GLY A 428 -12.89 -15.49 -11.64
N ALA A 429 -13.50 -16.65 -11.89
CA ALA A 429 -14.86 -16.72 -12.42
C ALA A 429 -15.91 -16.40 -11.33
N ALA A 430 -17.04 -15.84 -11.75
CA ALA A 430 -18.20 -15.69 -10.87
C ALA A 430 -18.70 -17.07 -10.41
N VAL A 431 -19.16 -17.16 -9.16
CA VAL A 431 -19.60 -18.44 -8.56
C VAL A 431 -21.07 -18.34 -8.20
N THR A 432 -21.88 -19.27 -8.73
CA THR A 432 -23.30 -19.37 -8.42
C THR A 432 -23.55 -20.41 -7.35
N HIS A 433 -24.09 -20.00 -6.21
CA HIS A 433 -24.62 -20.89 -5.19
C HIS A 433 -25.62 -20.16 -4.32
N ASN A 434 -26.50 -20.94 -3.72
CA ASN A 434 -27.63 -20.38 -3.02
C ASN A 434 -27.27 -20.05 -1.56
N LEU A 435 -27.33 -18.77 -1.20
CA LEU A 435 -27.34 -18.28 0.19
C LEU A 435 -28.78 -17.93 0.60
N THR A 436 -29.67 -18.93 0.63
CA THR A 436 -31.05 -18.77 1.10
C THR A 436 -31.15 -19.02 2.59
N GLY A 437 -30.90 -17.97 3.37
CA GLY A 437 -31.22 -17.93 4.78
C GLY A 437 -31.86 -16.58 5.11
N THR A 438 -32.91 -16.58 5.93
CA THR A 438 -33.44 -15.34 6.53
C THR A 438 -32.43 -14.68 7.48
N ALA A 439 -31.35 -15.39 7.82
CA ALA A 439 -30.22 -14.94 8.60
C ALA A 439 -28.97 -14.61 7.75
N LEU A 440 -29.13 -14.38 6.42
CA LEU A 440 -28.04 -13.95 5.56
C LEU A 440 -27.41 -12.67 6.12
N ALA A 441 -26.10 -12.67 6.21
CA ALA A 441 -25.32 -11.55 6.71
C ALA A 441 -24.25 -11.15 5.71
N VAL A 442 -23.99 -9.85 5.66
CA VAL A 442 -22.88 -9.25 4.92
C VAL A 442 -21.96 -8.54 5.90
N GLY A 443 -20.65 -8.66 5.72
CA GLY A 443 -19.74 -8.02 6.65
C GLY A 443 -18.26 -8.29 6.44
N LEU A 444 -17.48 -7.77 7.39
CA LEU A 444 -16.02 -7.87 7.41
C LEU A 444 -15.61 -9.12 8.18
N ALA A 445 -14.81 -9.97 7.56
CA ALA A 445 -14.28 -11.19 8.15
C ALA A 445 -12.77 -11.04 8.38
N VAL A 446 -12.32 -11.23 9.63
CA VAL A 446 -10.90 -11.19 10.00
C VAL A 446 -10.51 -12.45 10.75
N ALA A 447 -9.57 -13.20 10.18
CA ALA A 447 -9.14 -14.50 10.64
C ALA A 447 -7.60 -14.52 10.78
N PRO A 448 -7.05 -14.78 11.97
CA PRO A 448 -5.59 -14.83 12.17
C PRO A 448 -4.92 -16.08 11.61
N ARG A 449 -5.70 -17.03 11.08
CA ARG A 449 -5.34 -18.38 10.60
C ARG A 449 -4.82 -19.32 11.68
N THR A 450 -3.83 -18.89 12.45
CA THR A 450 -3.29 -19.64 13.58
C THR A 450 -4.16 -19.46 14.82
N GLY A 451 -4.47 -20.57 15.49
CA GLY A 451 -5.26 -20.55 16.71
C GLY A 451 -4.56 -19.85 17.89
N GLY A 452 -5.32 -19.18 18.76
CA GLY A 452 -4.84 -18.43 19.92
C GLY A 452 -4.22 -17.07 19.59
N GLN A 453 -4.10 -16.74 18.30
CA GLN A 453 -3.52 -15.50 17.83
C GLN A 453 -4.59 -14.45 17.52
N THR A 454 -4.14 -13.20 17.34
CA THR A 454 -4.95 -12.08 16.87
C THR A 454 -4.46 -11.57 15.52
N ALA A 455 -5.38 -10.94 14.80
CA ALA A 455 -5.15 -10.30 13.52
C ALA A 455 -5.88 -8.95 13.55
N SER A 456 -5.25 -7.88 13.07
CA SER A 456 -5.86 -6.54 13.08
C SER A 456 -5.87 -5.95 11.68
N ALA A 457 -7.04 -5.52 11.22
CA ALA A 457 -7.24 -4.90 9.93
C ALA A 457 -7.95 -3.56 10.07
N ILE A 458 -7.53 -2.60 9.24
CA ILE A 458 -8.22 -1.32 9.05
C ILE A 458 -8.84 -1.34 7.67
N PHE A 459 -10.17 -1.23 7.62
CA PHE A 459 -10.93 -1.07 6.40
C PHE A 459 -11.37 0.38 6.30
N ASP A 460 -11.08 1.04 5.18
CA ASP A 460 -11.59 2.37 4.89
C ASP A 460 -12.42 2.37 3.59
N HIS A 461 -13.09 3.50 3.31
CA HIS A 461 -14.03 3.63 2.18
C HIS A 461 -15.12 2.54 2.17
N LEU A 462 -15.53 2.11 3.37
CA LEU A 462 -16.53 1.07 3.53
C LEU A 462 -17.87 1.52 2.95
N THR A 463 -18.34 0.83 1.92
CA THR A 463 -19.63 1.11 1.26
C THR A 463 -20.35 -0.19 0.97
N LEU A 464 -21.64 -0.23 1.29
CA LEU A 464 -22.52 -1.36 1.06
C LEU A 464 -23.79 -0.81 0.42
N HIS A 465 -23.95 -1.06 -0.88
CA HIS A 465 -25.03 -0.49 -1.66
C HIS A 465 -25.98 -1.59 -2.12
N ALA A 466 -27.27 -1.40 -1.86
CA ALA A 466 -28.32 -2.10 -2.57
C ALA A 466 -28.40 -1.57 -4.02
N PRO A 467 -29.12 -2.27 -4.92
CA PRO A 467 -29.35 -1.80 -6.28
C PRO A 467 -29.95 -0.38 -6.34
N LEU A 468 -30.93 -0.07 -5.48
CA LEU A 468 -31.52 1.27 -5.39
C LEU A 468 -30.50 2.34 -4.97
N ASP A 469 -29.61 2.06 -4.01
CA ASP A 469 -28.56 3.01 -3.58
C ASP A 469 -27.57 3.28 -4.72
N THR A 470 -27.24 2.24 -5.48
CA THR A 470 -26.37 2.35 -6.65
C THR A 470 -27.03 3.20 -7.74
N TRP A 471 -28.33 3.01 -7.96
CA TRP A 471 -29.11 3.83 -8.89
C TRP A 471 -29.17 5.29 -8.43
N ARG A 472 -29.36 5.56 -7.13
CA ARG A 472 -29.31 6.93 -6.61
C ARG A 472 -27.96 7.58 -6.84
N LEU A 473 -26.87 6.87 -6.55
CA LEU A 473 -25.52 7.39 -6.73
C LEU A 473 -25.25 7.77 -8.20
N ALA A 474 -25.75 6.95 -9.13
CA ALA A 474 -25.59 7.19 -10.56
C ALA A 474 -26.38 8.42 -11.06
N ASN A 475 -27.61 8.62 -10.56
CA ASN A 475 -28.47 9.70 -11.04
C ASN A 475 -28.28 11.03 -10.28
N PHE A 476 -27.87 10.98 -9.02
CA PHE A 476 -27.83 12.16 -8.14
C PHE A 476 -26.47 12.42 -7.47
N GLY A 477 -25.50 11.52 -7.63
CA GLY A 477 -24.18 11.65 -6.97
C GLY A 477 -24.20 11.37 -5.46
N THR A 478 -25.31 10.85 -4.93
CA THR A 478 -25.46 10.46 -3.52
C THR A 478 -26.16 9.10 -3.41
N ASP A 479 -25.75 8.28 -2.45
CA ASP A 479 -26.40 7.03 -2.07
C ASP A 479 -27.52 7.23 -1.03
N GLN A 480 -27.63 8.44 -0.46
CA GLN A 480 -28.59 8.74 0.61
C GLN A 480 -29.99 9.03 0.07
N ASN A 481 -31.00 8.55 0.80
CA ASN A 481 -32.42 8.80 0.54
C ASN A 481 -32.85 10.20 1.02
N THR A 482 -32.29 11.26 0.42
CA THR A 482 -32.51 12.65 0.86
C THR A 482 -32.56 13.63 -0.32
N GLY A 483 -33.19 14.79 -0.11
CA GLY A 483 -33.25 15.86 -1.10
C GLY A 483 -33.85 15.36 -2.44
N PRO A 484 -33.29 15.78 -3.59
CA PRO A 484 -33.72 15.30 -4.91
C PRO A 484 -33.59 13.78 -5.12
N ALA A 485 -32.76 13.08 -4.34
CA ALA A 485 -32.60 11.62 -4.43
C ALA A 485 -33.59 10.84 -3.55
N ALA A 486 -34.47 11.51 -2.81
CA ALA A 486 -35.41 10.86 -1.90
C ALA A 486 -36.43 10.00 -2.67
N ASP A 487 -36.91 8.90 -2.10
CA ASP A 487 -37.86 7.97 -2.73
C ASP A 487 -39.11 8.66 -3.29
N LEU A 488 -39.59 9.69 -2.58
CA LEU A 488 -40.80 10.45 -2.90
C LEU A 488 -40.51 11.79 -3.60
N ALA A 489 -39.25 12.10 -3.88
CA ALA A 489 -38.91 13.28 -4.67
C ALA A 489 -39.23 13.03 -6.15
N ASP A 490 -39.62 14.11 -6.83
CA ASP A 490 -39.92 14.19 -8.26
C ASP A 490 -39.11 15.39 -8.81
N PRO A 491 -37.81 15.20 -9.14
CA PRO A 491 -36.91 16.30 -9.52
C PRO A 491 -37.17 16.88 -10.90
N ASP A 492 -37.76 16.10 -11.81
CA ASP A 492 -38.07 16.48 -13.19
C ASP A 492 -39.53 16.88 -13.40
N PHE A 493 -40.37 16.79 -12.36
CA PHE A 493 -41.75 17.27 -12.31
C PHE A 493 -42.69 16.57 -13.29
N ASP A 494 -42.44 15.29 -13.56
CA ASP A 494 -43.28 14.46 -14.44
C ASP A 494 -44.39 13.69 -13.68
N SER A 495 -44.49 13.92 -12.36
CA SER A 495 -45.40 13.24 -11.42
C SER A 495 -45.04 11.79 -11.09
N ALA A 496 -43.87 11.30 -11.51
CA ALA A 496 -43.33 10.01 -11.11
C ALA A 496 -42.25 10.19 -10.03
N PRO A 497 -42.50 9.76 -8.77
CA PRO A 497 -41.47 9.84 -7.74
C PRO A 497 -40.34 8.84 -8.01
N ASN A 498 -39.13 9.16 -7.55
CA ASN A 498 -37.91 8.37 -7.76
C ASN A 498 -38.04 6.85 -7.51
N LEU A 499 -38.77 6.43 -6.47
CA LEU A 499 -38.95 5.00 -6.19
C LEU A 499 -39.80 4.32 -7.27
N LEU A 500 -40.81 5.01 -7.81
CA LEU A 500 -41.61 4.54 -8.93
C LEU A 500 -40.77 4.51 -10.20
N GLU A 501 -39.98 5.56 -10.44
CA GLU A 501 -39.05 5.64 -11.57
C GLU A 501 -38.07 4.45 -11.59
N TYR A 502 -37.45 4.18 -10.44
CA TYR A 502 -36.56 3.04 -10.27
C TYR A 502 -37.28 1.70 -10.54
N ALA A 503 -38.52 1.55 -10.07
CA ALA A 503 -39.33 0.34 -10.23
C ALA A 503 -39.75 0.08 -11.68
N LEU A 504 -40.10 1.15 -12.40
CA LEU A 504 -40.58 1.08 -13.79
C LEU A 504 -39.44 1.18 -14.79
N GLY A 505 -38.22 1.50 -14.35
CA GLY A 505 -37.02 1.51 -15.19
C GLY A 505 -36.83 2.79 -15.99
N THR A 506 -37.36 3.90 -15.48
CA THR A 506 -37.33 5.23 -16.08
C THR A 506 -36.23 6.12 -15.46
N LEU A 507 -35.99 7.30 -16.07
CA LEU A 507 -34.91 8.21 -15.70
C LEU A 507 -35.47 9.38 -14.88
N PRO A 508 -35.04 9.55 -13.61
CA PRO A 508 -35.65 10.50 -12.67
C PRO A 508 -35.14 11.95 -12.83
N THR A 509 -34.54 12.23 -13.98
CA THR A 509 -33.93 13.53 -14.31
C THR A 509 -34.29 13.97 -15.73
N ASP A 510 -35.16 13.21 -16.39
CA ASP A 510 -35.58 13.45 -17.77
C ASP A 510 -37.11 13.37 -17.80
N PRO A 511 -37.81 14.52 -17.87
CA PRO A 511 -39.28 14.54 -17.85
C PRO A 511 -39.92 13.89 -19.08
N ALA A 512 -39.14 13.54 -20.11
CA ALA A 512 -39.62 12.77 -21.24
C ALA A 512 -39.61 11.25 -20.98
N SER A 513 -38.87 10.79 -19.97
CA SER A 513 -38.70 9.38 -19.63
C SER A 513 -39.86 8.84 -18.78
N VAL A 514 -41.11 9.10 -19.16
CA VAL A 514 -42.27 8.67 -18.35
C VAL A 514 -42.85 7.34 -18.81
N SER A 515 -42.99 6.37 -17.89
CA SER A 515 -43.66 5.08 -18.14
C SER A 515 -44.63 4.75 -17.00
N LEU A 516 -45.62 5.61 -16.77
CA LEU A 516 -46.61 5.41 -15.70
C LEU A 516 -47.46 4.14 -15.92
N PRO A 517 -47.97 3.52 -14.83
CA PRO A 517 -48.93 2.44 -14.94
C PRO A 517 -50.16 2.84 -15.75
N SER A 518 -50.44 2.10 -16.82
CA SER A 518 -51.54 2.37 -17.75
C SER A 518 -52.80 1.62 -17.32
N PRO A 519 -53.89 2.32 -16.96
CA PRO A 519 -55.18 1.68 -16.72
C PRO A 519 -55.85 1.32 -18.05
N GLN A 520 -56.55 0.19 -18.08
CA GLN A 520 -57.38 -0.24 -19.21
C GLN A 520 -58.68 -0.86 -18.71
N VAL A 521 -59.70 -0.88 -19.57
CA VAL A 521 -60.90 -1.69 -19.37
C VAL A 521 -60.86 -2.82 -20.40
N SER A 522 -61.02 -4.06 -19.95
CA SER A 522 -61.09 -5.23 -20.82
C SER A 522 -62.48 -5.86 -20.82
N GLY A 523 -62.86 -6.47 -21.94
CA GLY A 523 -64.20 -7.03 -22.16
C GLY A 523 -64.99 -6.26 -23.22
N LEU A 524 -66.12 -6.84 -23.65
CA LEU A 524 -67.04 -6.23 -24.61
C LEU A 524 -68.46 -6.32 -24.05
N SER A 525 -69.14 -5.20 -23.88
CA SER A 525 -70.56 -5.20 -23.50
C SER A 525 -71.38 -6.05 -24.49
N PRO A 526 -72.30 -6.93 -24.05
CA PRO A 526 -72.86 -7.07 -22.69
C PRO A 526 -72.12 -8.04 -21.76
N GLN A 527 -70.92 -8.52 -22.13
CA GLN A 527 -70.07 -9.35 -21.26
C GLN A 527 -69.49 -8.52 -20.10
N PRO A 528 -69.04 -9.17 -19.02
CA PRO A 528 -68.42 -8.45 -17.91
C PRO A 528 -67.24 -7.60 -18.39
N LEU A 529 -67.12 -6.41 -17.79
CA LEU A 529 -66.02 -5.48 -18.03
C LEU A 529 -65.12 -5.47 -16.80
N PHE A 530 -63.80 -5.51 -16.98
CA PHE A 530 -62.84 -5.56 -15.89
C PHE A 530 -61.83 -4.43 -15.98
N LEU A 531 -61.44 -3.86 -14.83
CA LEU A 531 -60.28 -2.96 -14.79
C LEU A 531 -58.99 -3.74 -14.88
N GLN A 532 -58.06 -3.21 -15.66
CA GLN A 532 -56.70 -3.69 -15.79
C GLN A 532 -55.72 -2.58 -15.48
N LEU A 533 -54.57 -2.96 -14.92
CA LEU A 533 -53.42 -2.07 -14.76
C LEU A 533 -52.20 -2.72 -15.40
N THR A 534 -51.59 -2.03 -16.36
CA THR A 534 -50.40 -2.48 -17.08
C THR A 534 -49.19 -1.63 -16.72
N PHE A 535 -48.06 -2.25 -16.39
CA PHE A 535 -46.83 -1.55 -16.04
C PHE A 535 -45.59 -2.41 -16.32
N LEU A 536 -44.42 -1.79 -16.54
CA LEU A 536 -43.14 -2.50 -16.63
C LEU A 536 -42.66 -2.87 -15.22
N ARG A 537 -42.36 -4.15 -14.98
CA ARG A 537 -41.74 -4.58 -13.72
C ARG A 537 -40.22 -4.63 -13.90
N ALA A 538 -39.51 -3.52 -13.75
CA ALA A 538 -38.08 -3.44 -14.13
C ALA A 538 -37.11 -4.03 -13.09
N ARG A 539 -37.57 -4.23 -11.85
CA ARG A 539 -36.70 -4.58 -10.71
C ARG A 539 -37.20 -5.80 -9.94
N SER A 540 -36.28 -6.64 -9.49
CA SER A 540 -36.55 -7.83 -8.66
C SER A 540 -36.44 -7.57 -7.16
N ASP A 541 -35.73 -6.50 -6.78
CA ASP A 541 -35.44 -6.09 -5.42
C ASP A 541 -36.54 -5.23 -4.78
N LEU A 542 -37.66 -4.99 -5.46
CA LEU A 542 -38.81 -4.27 -4.92
C LEU A 542 -40.02 -5.18 -4.76
N THR A 543 -40.93 -4.81 -3.85
CA THR A 543 -42.27 -5.40 -3.79
C THR A 543 -43.27 -4.54 -4.56
N TYR A 544 -43.94 -5.15 -5.54
CA TYR A 544 -45.00 -4.54 -6.34
C TYR A 544 -46.34 -5.11 -5.90
N THR A 545 -47.26 -4.26 -5.47
CA THR A 545 -48.61 -4.69 -5.11
C THR A 545 -49.61 -3.89 -5.92
N VAL A 546 -50.40 -4.57 -6.75
CA VAL A 546 -51.59 -3.95 -7.34
C VAL A 546 -52.70 -4.06 -6.32
N GLU A 547 -53.28 -2.93 -5.95
CA GLU A 547 -54.32 -2.84 -4.93
C GLU A 547 -55.60 -2.26 -5.55
N ALA A 548 -56.75 -2.69 -5.04
CA ALA A 548 -58.06 -2.27 -5.51
C ALA A 548 -59.00 -1.89 -4.36
N THR A 549 -59.81 -0.85 -4.54
CA THR A 549 -60.82 -0.42 -3.58
C THR A 549 -62.06 0.11 -4.29
N SER A 550 -63.21 0.11 -3.61
CA SER A 550 -64.42 0.85 -4.04
C SER A 550 -64.52 2.25 -3.42
N ASP A 551 -63.67 2.57 -2.45
CA ASP A 551 -63.60 3.85 -1.77
C ASP A 551 -62.19 4.42 -1.84
N LEU A 552 -62.03 5.53 -2.58
CA LEU A 552 -60.75 6.22 -2.74
C LEU A 552 -60.21 6.77 -1.41
N ALA A 553 -61.09 7.05 -0.44
CA ALA A 553 -60.74 7.53 0.90
C ALA A 553 -60.38 6.39 1.87
N ALA A 554 -60.46 5.13 1.45
CA ALA A 554 -60.11 3.99 2.28
C ALA A 554 -58.65 4.09 2.75
N PRO A 555 -58.36 3.72 4.01
CA PRO A 555 -57.01 3.78 4.55
C PRO A 555 -56.05 2.91 3.75
N SER A 556 -54.82 3.38 3.60
CA SER A 556 -53.73 2.61 2.98
C SER A 556 -53.17 1.57 3.98
N PRO A 557 -52.82 0.35 3.55
CA PRO A 557 -52.94 -0.16 2.19
C PRO A 557 -54.36 -0.61 1.82
N TRP A 558 -54.70 -0.49 0.54
CA TRP A 558 -55.92 -1.08 0.00
C TRP A 558 -55.75 -2.60 -0.15
N PRO A 559 -56.85 -3.37 -0.27
CA PRO A 559 -56.78 -4.80 -0.56
C PRO A 559 -55.93 -5.11 -1.80
N ALA A 560 -54.94 -5.98 -1.64
CA ALA A 560 -54.10 -6.44 -2.74
C ALA A 560 -54.89 -7.39 -3.66
N ILE A 561 -54.82 -7.14 -4.97
CA ILE A 561 -55.31 -8.06 -6.00
C ILE A 561 -54.18 -8.89 -6.60
N ALA A 562 -52.95 -8.40 -6.57
CA ALA A 562 -51.75 -9.14 -6.94
C ALA A 562 -50.50 -8.61 -6.23
N THR A 563 -49.60 -9.50 -5.85
CA THR A 563 -48.28 -9.16 -5.28
C THR A 563 -47.17 -9.78 -6.11
N ASN A 564 -46.19 -8.99 -6.50
CA ASN A 564 -45.09 -9.32 -7.43
C ASN A 564 -45.57 -10.06 -8.70
N PRO A 565 -46.56 -9.51 -9.43
CA PRO A 565 -47.11 -10.16 -10.61
C PRO A 565 -46.07 -10.23 -11.74
N GLY A 566 -46.21 -11.25 -12.60
CA GLY A 566 -45.43 -11.41 -13.82
C GLY A 566 -43.92 -11.59 -13.61
N THR A 567 -43.17 -11.38 -14.68
CA THR A 567 -41.71 -11.57 -14.72
C THR A 567 -40.98 -10.23 -14.75
N VAL A 568 -39.86 -10.14 -14.05
CA VAL A 568 -39.01 -8.94 -14.07
C VAL A 568 -38.46 -8.70 -15.47
N GLY A 569 -38.41 -7.43 -15.88
CA GLY A 569 -37.98 -6.99 -17.21
C GLY A 569 -39.08 -7.02 -18.28
N GLN A 570 -40.33 -7.34 -17.92
CA GLN A 570 -41.46 -7.43 -18.85
C GLN A 570 -42.61 -6.51 -18.43
N SER A 571 -43.42 -6.09 -19.41
CA SER A 571 -44.71 -5.47 -19.13
C SER A 571 -45.66 -6.50 -18.53
N VAL A 572 -46.31 -6.13 -17.43
CA VAL A 572 -47.22 -6.96 -16.67
C VAL A 572 -48.59 -6.30 -16.68
N THR A 573 -49.64 -7.08 -17.00
CA THR A 573 -51.04 -6.65 -16.89
C THR A 573 -51.72 -7.42 -15.79
N VAL A 574 -52.32 -6.70 -14.83
CA VAL A 574 -53.12 -7.29 -13.75
C VAL A 574 -54.58 -6.92 -13.95
N THR A 575 -55.46 -7.93 -13.94
CA THR A 575 -56.92 -7.75 -14.06
C THR A 575 -57.58 -7.88 -12.70
N ASP A 576 -58.39 -6.89 -12.33
CA ASP A 576 -59.32 -7.00 -11.20
C ASP A 576 -60.53 -7.83 -11.59
N THR A 577 -60.89 -8.83 -10.78
CA THR A 577 -61.95 -9.78 -11.11
C THR A 577 -63.35 -9.26 -10.79
N VAL A 578 -63.48 -8.04 -10.26
CA VAL A 578 -64.76 -7.37 -10.03
C VAL A 578 -65.32 -6.85 -11.35
N ASP A 579 -66.51 -7.32 -11.72
CA ASP A 579 -67.24 -6.87 -12.90
C ASP A 579 -67.72 -5.41 -12.76
N LEU A 580 -67.55 -4.65 -13.84
CA LEU A 580 -68.02 -3.28 -14.03
C LEU A 580 -69.13 -3.24 -15.08
N PRO A 581 -70.37 -3.65 -14.74
CA PRO A 581 -71.45 -3.71 -15.71
C PRO A 581 -71.73 -2.34 -16.33
N ALA A 582 -71.89 -2.30 -17.66
CA ALA A 582 -72.03 -1.05 -18.42
C ALA A 582 -73.24 -0.18 -18.02
N ALA A 583 -74.30 -0.79 -17.46
CA ALA A 583 -75.53 -0.08 -17.11
C ALA A 583 -75.45 0.68 -15.78
N ASN A 584 -74.61 0.23 -14.83
CA ASN A 584 -74.43 0.86 -13.52
C ASN A 584 -73.13 0.38 -12.85
N PRO A 585 -71.96 0.80 -13.35
CA PRO A 585 -70.70 0.29 -12.84
C PRO A 585 -70.48 0.76 -11.38
N PRO A 586 -70.05 -0.11 -10.45
CA PRO A 586 -69.65 0.33 -9.12
C PRO A 586 -68.41 1.23 -9.20
N ARG A 587 -68.24 2.11 -8.21
CA ARG A 587 -66.97 2.82 -8.06
C ARG A 587 -65.87 1.80 -7.78
N ARG A 588 -64.81 1.84 -8.56
CA ARG A 588 -63.67 0.94 -8.43
C ARG A 588 -62.40 1.67 -8.85
N PHE A 589 -61.35 1.55 -8.04
CA PHE A 589 -60.07 2.21 -8.24
C PHE A 589 -58.94 1.19 -8.16
N LEU A 590 -57.95 1.34 -9.03
CA LEU A 590 -56.70 0.57 -9.00
C LEU A 590 -55.53 1.50 -8.72
N ARG A 591 -54.52 0.97 -8.03
CA ARG A 591 -53.20 1.60 -7.96
C ARG A 591 -52.09 0.56 -7.90
N LEU A 592 -50.91 0.94 -8.37
CA LEU A 592 -49.67 0.22 -8.11
C LEU A 592 -49.01 0.82 -6.87
N ARG A 593 -48.75 -0.01 -5.87
CA ARG A 593 -47.93 0.33 -4.71
C ARG A 593 -46.58 -0.35 -4.84
N VAL A 594 -45.51 0.43 -4.73
CA VAL A 594 -44.13 -0.05 -4.71
C VAL A 594 -43.54 0.16 -3.31
N VAL A 595 -42.82 -0.85 -2.81
CA VAL A 595 -42.14 -0.79 -1.51
C VAL A 595 -40.70 -1.26 -1.69
N ALA A 596 -39.75 -0.44 -1.24
CA ALA A 596 -38.33 -0.78 -1.15
C ALA A 596 -38.04 -1.78 0.01
N PRO A 597 -36.94 -2.55 -0.05
CA PRO A 597 -36.56 -3.56 0.96
C PRO A 597 -36.45 -3.10 2.40
#